data_AF-A0A2V8T0C4-F1
#
_entry.id   AF-A0A2V8T0C4-F1
#
_cell.length_a   1.000
_cell.length_b   1.000
_cell.length_c   1.000
_cell.angle_alpha   90.00
_cell.angle_beta   90.00
_cell.angle_gamma   90.00
#
_symmetry.space_group_name_H-M   'P 1'
#
loop_
_entity.id
_entity.type
_entity.pdbx_description
1 polymer ?
#
loop_
_entity_poly.entity_id
_entity_poly.type
_entity_poly.pdbx_seq_one_letter_code
_entity_poly.pdbx_strand_id
1 'polypeptide(L)'
;MRLRIADCGLRIADLKSGARSSRLRRAARESKDERHASLNPQSAIRNPQSRGFTLLELMIVISILVILAMIAMAQYNRTVLAAKEATLHEDLFTMRKLIDQYAADKGKLPHSLEDLQSAGYIHEIPVDPMTDARDWQLDIGPDPGSTTCRPTARRDTANGEEAVGY
;
A
#
# COMPACT_ATOMS: atom_id res chain seq x y z
N MET A 1 -13.10 4.52 14.78
CA MET A 1 -12.93 3.23 14.10
C MET A 1 -13.67 3.25 12.77
N ARG A 2 -12.97 3.55 11.66
CA ARG A 2 -13.43 3.31 10.29
C ARG A 2 -12.20 3.18 9.40
N LEU A 3 -11.86 1.95 9.05
CA LEU A 3 -10.90 1.59 8.01
C LEU A 3 -11.74 1.38 6.73
N ARG A 4 -11.48 2.15 5.67
CA ARG A 4 -11.93 1.80 4.32
C ARG A 4 -10.69 1.55 3.48
N ILE A 5 -10.35 0.28 3.34
CA ILE A 5 -9.46 -0.23 2.30
C ILE A 5 -10.29 -1.29 1.58
N ALA A 6 -10.96 -0.87 0.51
CA ALA A 6 -11.55 -1.71 -0.50
C ALA A 6 -11.74 -0.82 -1.73
N ASP A 7 -10.76 -0.84 -2.60
CA ASP A 7 -10.96 -1.05 -4.03
C ASP A 7 -9.56 -1.22 -4.63
N CYS A 8 -9.08 -2.46 -4.52
CA CYS A 8 -8.05 -2.98 -5.40
C CYS A 8 -8.49 -2.75 -6.84
N GLY A 9 -7.57 -2.26 -7.65
CA GLY A 9 -7.84 -2.04 -9.05
C GLY A 9 -8.20 -3.31 -9.83
N LEU A 10 -8.53 -3.03 -11.09
CA LEU A 10 -8.42 -3.93 -12.23
C LEU A 10 -9.51 -5.01 -12.33
N ARG A 11 -10.47 -4.76 -13.22
CA ARG A 11 -10.88 -5.79 -14.18
C ARG A 11 -11.31 -5.17 -15.50
N ILE A 12 -10.32 -5.03 -16.37
CA ILE A 12 -10.51 -5.07 -17.82
C ILE A 12 -10.72 -6.54 -18.17
N ALA A 13 -11.95 -6.90 -18.52
CA ALA A 13 -12.33 -8.09 -19.27
C ALA A 13 -13.54 -7.66 -20.11
N ASP A 14 -13.35 -7.32 -21.37
CA ASP A 14 -13.51 -8.27 -22.48
C ASP A 14 -14.90 -8.93 -22.45
N LEU A 15 -15.80 -8.36 -23.26
CA LEU A 15 -17.00 -9.06 -23.73
C LEU A 15 -17.27 -8.59 -25.16
N LYS A 16 -16.43 -9.12 -26.04
CA LYS A 16 -16.74 -9.34 -27.45
C LYS A 16 -17.82 -10.43 -27.56
N SER A 17 -19.06 -10.08 -27.89
CA SER A 17 -20.01 -10.94 -28.63
C SER A 17 -21.39 -10.28 -28.74
N GLY A 18 -21.90 -10.09 -29.95
CA GLY A 18 -23.23 -9.54 -30.18
C GLY A 18 -23.52 -9.32 -31.66
N ALA A 19 -23.45 -10.40 -32.42
CA ALA A 19 -23.69 -10.41 -33.85
C ALA A 19 -25.17 -10.15 -34.21
N ARG A 20 -25.35 -9.51 -35.39
CA ARG A 20 -26.45 -9.71 -36.35
C ARG A 20 -27.86 -9.24 -35.95
N SER A 21 -28.36 -8.24 -36.69
CA SER A 21 -29.51 -8.49 -37.58
C SER A 21 -29.59 -7.43 -38.67
N SER A 22 -29.15 -7.82 -39.85
CA SER A 22 -29.52 -7.24 -41.13
C SER A 22 -30.95 -7.67 -41.51
N ARG A 23 -31.66 -6.79 -42.24
CA ARG A 23 -33.01 -6.93 -42.85
C ARG A 23 -34.09 -6.30 -41.96
N LEU A 24 -34.99 -5.44 -42.42
CA LEU A 24 -35.59 -5.36 -43.75
C LEU A 24 -35.76 -3.92 -44.24
N ARG A 25 -35.62 -3.81 -45.56
CA ARG A 25 -36.12 -2.74 -46.40
C ARG A 25 -37.63 -2.55 -46.22
N ARG A 26 -38.04 -1.31 -45.99
CA ARG A 26 -39.28 -0.79 -46.56
C ARG A 26 -38.99 0.54 -47.22
N ALA A 27 -38.97 0.48 -48.54
CA ALA A 27 -39.21 1.63 -49.38
C ALA A 27 -40.63 2.13 -49.12
N ALA A 28 -40.80 3.43 -48.92
CA ALA A 28 -41.94 4.17 -49.43
C ALA A 28 -41.79 5.67 -49.15
N ARG A 29 -41.94 6.43 -50.24
CA ARG A 29 -42.37 7.83 -50.32
C ARG A 29 -41.30 8.90 -50.11
N GLU A 30 -40.61 9.10 -51.22
CA GLU A 30 -40.38 10.40 -51.84
C GLU A 30 -41.56 11.37 -51.65
N SER A 31 -41.31 12.47 -50.94
CA SER A 31 -42.07 13.70 -51.04
C SER A 31 -41.11 14.82 -51.40
N LYS A 32 -41.13 15.12 -52.70
CA LYS A 32 -40.60 16.30 -53.37
C LYS A 32 -41.27 17.56 -52.81
N ASP A 33 -40.55 18.33 -51.99
CA ASP A 33 -40.85 19.75 -51.77
C ASP A 33 -39.55 20.50 -51.48
N GLU A 34 -38.83 20.81 -52.55
CA GLU A 34 -37.79 21.84 -52.54
C GLU A 34 -38.48 23.20 -52.60
N ARG A 35 -38.72 23.80 -51.43
CA ARG A 35 -39.02 25.22 -51.33
C ARG A 35 -38.12 25.90 -50.32
N HIS A 36 -37.08 26.52 -50.88
CA HIS A 36 -36.54 27.82 -50.49
C HIS A 36 -36.48 28.11 -48.99
N ALA A 37 -35.37 27.69 -48.38
CA ALA A 37 -34.75 28.45 -47.30
C ALA A 37 -33.28 28.05 -47.23
N SER A 38 -32.45 28.71 -48.03
CA SER A 38 -31.02 28.86 -47.72
C SER A 38 -30.91 29.72 -46.45
N LEU A 39 -31.27 29.15 -45.32
CA LEU A 39 -30.81 29.61 -44.02
C LEU A 39 -29.59 28.77 -43.76
N ASN A 40 -28.46 29.28 -44.24
CA ASN A 40 -27.17 28.95 -43.68
C ASN A 40 -27.03 29.81 -42.42
N PRO A 41 -27.34 29.34 -41.20
CA PRO A 41 -26.92 30.02 -39.99
C PRO A 41 -25.43 29.72 -39.74
N GLN A 42 -24.57 29.91 -40.73
CA GLN A 42 -23.14 30.17 -40.50
C GLN A 42 -22.94 31.67 -40.23
N SER A 43 -23.86 32.29 -39.49
CA SER A 43 -23.65 33.62 -38.94
C SER A 43 -23.24 33.46 -37.49
N ALA A 44 -21.92 33.48 -37.32
CA ALA A 44 -21.20 33.71 -36.07
C ALA A 44 -21.34 32.59 -35.02
N ILE A 45 -20.38 31.65 -35.05
CA ILE A 45 -19.73 31.29 -33.80
C ILE A 45 -19.10 32.59 -33.29
N ARG A 46 -19.88 33.35 -32.55
CA ARG A 46 -19.45 34.53 -31.83
C ARG A 46 -18.51 33.99 -30.77
N ASN A 47 -17.23 33.85 -31.11
CA ASN A 47 -16.19 33.52 -30.16
C ASN A 47 -16.34 34.51 -29.02
N PRO A 48 -16.85 34.10 -27.83
CA PRO A 48 -17.06 35.03 -26.76
C PRO A 48 -15.66 35.49 -26.36
N GLN A 49 -15.34 36.72 -26.78
CA GLN A 49 -14.20 37.54 -26.42
C GLN A 49 -13.08 36.72 -25.77
N SER A 50 -12.06 36.37 -26.56
CA SER A 50 -10.80 35.81 -26.07
C SER A 50 -10.24 36.71 -24.97
N ARG A 51 -10.65 36.46 -23.72
CA ARG A 51 -10.13 37.10 -22.52
C ARG A 51 -8.74 36.51 -22.34
N GLY A 52 -7.73 37.28 -22.70
CA GLY A 52 -6.34 36.89 -22.48
C GLY A 52 -6.11 36.63 -20.98
N PHE A 53 -5.36 35.56 -20.68
CA PHE A 53 -4.90 35.27 -19.33
C PHE A 53 -4.14 36.48 -18.78
N THR A 54 -4.48 36.91 -17.57
CA THR A 54 -3.73 37.96 -16.89
C THR A 54 -2.48 37.34 -16.24
N LEU A 55 -1.39 38.10 -16.13
CA LEU A 55 -0.21 37.65 -15.37
C LEU A 55 -0.55 37.34 -13.91
N LEU A 56 -1.53 38.06 -13.36
CA LEU A 56 -2.03 37.85 -12.01
C LEU A 56 -2.74 36.50 -11.84
N GLU A 57 -3.45 36.03 -12.87
CA GLU A 57 -4.07 34.70 -12.87
C GLU A 57 -3.03 33.59 -12.77
N LEU A 58 -1.94 33.70 -13.53
CA LEU A 58 -0.83 32.75 -13.44
C LEU A 58 -0.12 32.81 -12.07
N MET A 59 0.04 34.00 -11.48
CA MET A 59 0.64 34.18 -10.15
C MET A 59 -0.14 33.48 -9.05
N ILE A 60 -1.47 33.58 -9.07
CA ILE A 60 -2.33 32.92 -8.08
C ILE A 60 -2.33 31.40 -8.29
N VAL A 61 -2.29 30.93 -9.54
CA VAL A 61 -2.21 29.49 -9.84
C VAL A 61 -0.92 28.89 -9.31
N ILE A 62 0.24 29.47 -9.60
CA ILE A 62 1.51 28.94 -9.10
C ILE A 62 1.58 29.01 -7.57
N SER A 63 1.01 30.03 -6.94
CA SER A 63 1.03 30.15 -5.47
C SER A 63 0.19 29.05 -4.81
N ILE A 64 -0.99 28.73 -5.35
CA ILE A 64 -1.82 27.63 -4.85
C ILE A 64 -1.15 26.28 -5.13
N LEU A 65 -0.51 26.10 -6.30
CA LEU A 65 0.22 24.86 -6.62
C LEU A 65 1.34 24.57 -5.62
N VAL A 66 2.10 25.59 -5.21
CA VAL A 66 3.16 25.44 -4.20
C VAL A 66 2.58 25.01 -2.85
N ILE A 67 1.46 25.62 -2.41
CA ILE A 67 0.78 25.24 -1.15
C ILE A 67 0.31 23.78 -1.20
N LEU A 68 -0.32 23.36 -2.31
CA LEU A 68 -0.80 21.99 -2.48
C LEU A 68 0.37 21.00 -2.52
N ALA A 69 1.47 21.32 -3.20
CA ALA A 69 2.64 20.46 -3.27
C ALA A 69 3.26 20.19 -1.89
N MET A 70 3.35 21.20 -1.03
CA MET A 70 3.85 21.04 0.34
C MET A 70 2.99 20.07 1.17
N ILE A 71 1.66 20.19 1.10
CA ILE A 71 0.74 19.29 1.82
C ILE A 71 0.81 17.87 1.23
N ALA A 72 0.86 17.75 -0.10
CA ALA A 72 0.93 16.47 -0.80
C ALA A 72 2.17 15.66 -0.42
N MET A 73 3.35 16.29 -0.34
CA MET A 73 4.59 15.63 0.07
C MET A 73 4.51 15.06 1.48
N ALA A 74 3.99 15.84 2.44
CA ALA A 74 3.85 15.37 3.82
C ALA A 74 2.88 14.19 3.94
N GLN A 75 1.80 14.18 3.15
CA GLN A 75 0.83 13.09 3.12
C GLN A 75 1.42 11.82 2.48
N TYR A 76 2.18 11.96 1.40
CA TYR A 76 2.81 10.85 0.69
C TYR A 76 3.72 10.02 1.61
N ASN A 77 4.60 10.68 2.36
CA ASN A 77 5.52 9.99 3.27
C ASN A 77 4.79 9.15 4.33
N ARG A 78 3.66 9.66 4.86
CA ARG A 78 2.84 8.94 5.85
C ARG A 78 2.21 7.68 5.26
N THR A 79 1.71 7.76 4.03
CA THR A 79 1.10 6.60 3.37
C THR A 79 2.11 5.51 3.06
N VAL A 80 3.33 5.90 2.63
CA VAL A 80 4.41 4.94 2.38
C VAL A 80 4.88 4.29 3.68
N LEU A 81 5.06 5.06 4.75
CA LEU A 81 5.43 4.53 6.06
C LEU A 81 4.39 3.53 6.59
N ALA A 82 3.10 3.86 6.51
CA ALA A 82 2.04 2.96 6.95
C ALA A 82 1.99 1.65 6.13
N ALA A 83 2.29 1.71 4.83
CA ALA A 83 2.38 0.51 4.00
C ALA A 83 3.59 -0.35 4.40
N LYS A 84 4.77 0.28 4.61
CA LYS A 84 5.97 -0.41 5.09
C LYS A 84 5.75 -1.06 6.45
N GLU A 85 5.09 -0.37 7.38
CA GLU A 85 4.77 -0.89 8.71
C GLU A 85 3.80 -2.07 8.64
N ALA A 86 2.80 -2.02 7.75
CA ALA A 86 1.88 -3.14 7.55
C ALA A 86 2.60 -4.39 7.03
N THR A 87 3.49 -4.24 6.03
CA THR A 87 4.30 -5.36 5.52
C THR A 87 5.25 -5.90 6.59
N LEU A 88 5.93 -5.02 7.33
CA LEU A 88 6.80 -5.39 8.44
C LEU A 88 6.07 -6.22 9.49
N HIS A 89 4.84 -5.83 9.85
CA HIS A 89 4.02 -6.57 10.81
C HIS A 89 3.61 -7.95 10.30
N GLU A 90 3.25 -8.05 9.01
CA GLU A 90 2.89 -9.32 8.37
C GLU A 90 4.07 -10.29 8.31
N ASP A 91 5.24 -9.79 7.92
CA ASP A 91 6.48 -10.56 7.83
C ASP A 91 6.91 -11.09 9.21
N LEU A 92 6.89 -10.24 10.24
CA LEU A 92 7.19 -10.62 11.62
C LEU A 92 6.21 -11.69 12.15
N PHE A 93 4.92 -11.51 11.90
CA PHE A 93 3.90 -12.47 12.34
C PHE A 93 4.09 -13.83 11.66
N THR A 94 4.40 -13.83 10.36
CA THR A 94 4.66 -15.03 9.58
C THR A 94 5.91 -15.76 10.08
N MET A 95 7.02 -15.05 10.25
CA MET A 95 8.26 -15.64 10.79
C MET A 95 8.06 -16.19 12.20
N ARG A 96 7.33 -15.49 13.07
CA ARG A 96 7.04 -15.97 14.42
C ARG A 96 6.29 -17.31 14.40
N LYS A 97 5.26 -17.42 13.56
CA LYS A 97 4.49 -18.65 13.41
C LYS A 97 5.36 -19.82 12.94
N LEU A 98 6.30 -19.56 12.04
CA LEU A 98 7.21 -20.57 11.52
C LEU A 98 8.26 -21.01 12.54
N ILE A 99 8.74 -20.10 13.38
CA ILE A 99 9.58 -20.43 14.54
C ILE A 99 8.82 -21.35 15.50
N ASP A 100 7.57 -21.00 15.82
CA ASP A 100 6.75 -21.81 16.72
C ASP A 100 6.48 -23.21 16.11
N GLN A 101 6.30 -23.30 14.78
CA GLN A 101 6.18 -24.57 14.07
C GLN A 101 7.47 -25.39 14.11
N TYR A 102 8.63 -24.76 13.83
CA TYR A 102 9.93 -25.41 13.93
C TYR A 102 10.18 -25.96 15.34
N ALA A 103 9.82 -25.19 16.37
CA ALA A 103 9.93 -25.62 17.76
C ALA A 103 9.01 -26.80 18.09
N ALA A 104 7.79 -26.83 17.54
CA ALA A 104 6.88 -27.97 17.70
C ALA A 104 7.41 -29.25 17.05
N ASP A 105 8.03 -29.14 15.87
CA ASP A 105 8.49 -30.29 15.08
C ASP A 105 9.89 -30.80 15.53
N LYS A 106 10.78 -29.91 15.97
CA LYS A 106 12.17 -30.24 16.35
C LYS A 106 12.41 -30.24 17.85
N GLY A 107 11.48 -29.72 18.66
CA GLY A 107 11.61 -29.60 20.11
C GLY A 107 12.67 -28.59 20.58
N LYS A 108 13.21 -27.76 19.69
CA LYS A 108 14.25 -26.76 19.96
C LYS A 108 13.99 -25.48 19.17
N LEU A 109 14.35 -24.32 19.71
CA LEU A 109 14.34 -23.07 18.95
C LEU A 109 15.46 -23.07 17.90
N PRO A 110 15.25 -22.37 16.77
CA PRO A 110 16.31 -22.14 15.78
C PRO A 110 17.33 -21.14 16.33
N HIS A 111 18.61 -21.33 15.99
CA HIS A 111 19.67 -20.39 16.42
C HIS A 111 19.74 -19.19 15.49
N SER A 112 19.34 -19.36 14.22
CA SER A 112 19.29 -18.30 13.22
C SER A 112 18.14 -18.52 12.23
N LEU A 113 17.80 -17.50 11.42
CA LEU A 113 16.74 -17.63 10.41
C LEU A 113 17.12 -18.56 9.26
N GLU A 114 18.41 -18.75 9.01
CA GLU A 114 18.93 -19.69 8.02
C GLU A 114 18.58 -21.15 8.39
N ASP A 115 18.40 -21.47 9.67
CA ASP A 115 17.93 -22.78 10.11
C ASP A 115 16.49 -23.05 9.61
N LEU A 116 15.63 -22.03 9.56
CA LEU A 116 14.27 -22.17 9.02
C LEU A 116 14.28 -22.36 7.50
N GLN A 117 15.18 -21.66 6.80
CA GLN A 117 15.32 -21.78 5.35
C GLN A 117 15.86 -23.16 4.95
N SER A 118 16.94 -23.61 5.61
CA SER A 118 17.55 -24.91 5.35
C SER A 118 16.63 -26.07 5.72
N ALA A 119 15.81 -25.92 6.76
CA ALA A 119 14.80 -26.91 7.14
C ALA A 119 13.53 -26.85 6.27
N GLY A 120 13.41 -25.87 5.36
CA GLY A 120 12.33 -25.76 4.38
C GLY A 120 11.02 -25.18 4.91
N TYR A 121 11.02 -24.50 6.07
CA TYR A 121 9.84 -23.79 6.58
C TYR A 121 9.60 -22.47 5.85
N ILE A 122 10.67 -21.83 5.36
CA ILE A 122 10.62 -20.63 4.52
C ILE A 122 11.42 -20.84 3.24
N HIS A 123 10.94 -20.31 2.12
CA HIS A 123 11.68 -20.33 0.86
C HIS A 123 12.79 -19.28 0.85
N GLU A 124 12.45 -18.07 1.26
CA GLU A 124 13.35 -16.93 1.35
C GLU A 124 13.05 -16.11 2.60
N ILE A 125 14.09 -15.48 3.15
CA ILE A 125 13.96 -14.54 4.26
C ILE A 125 13.43 -13.22 3.68
N PRO A 126 12.28 -12.71 4.17
CA PRO A 126 11.72 -11.45 3.69
C PRO A 126 12.67 -10.29 3.96
N VAL A 127 12.64 -9.29 3.09
CA VAL A 127 13.46 -8.07 3.23
C VAL A 127 12.70 -7.09 4.11
N ASP A 128 13.36 -6.52 5.13
CA ASP A 128 12.74 -5.51 5.98
C ASP A 128 12.43 -4.24 5.15
N PRO A 129 11.15 -3.82 5.05
CA PRO A 129 10.76 -2.66 4.25
C PRO A 129 11.26 -1.31 4.81
N MET A 130 11.80 -1.27 6.04
CA MET A 130 12.38 -0.07 6.67
C MET A 130 13.87 0.09 6.36
N THR A 131 14.65 -0.99 6.43
CA THR A 131 16.11 -0.98 6.26
C THR A 131 16.58 -1.51 4.90
N ASP A 132 15.69 -2.14 4.13
CA ASP A 132 15.96 -2.85 2.87
C ASP A 132 17.01 -3.97 3.02
N ALA A 133 17.17 -4.47 4.24
CA ALA A 133 18.12 -5.51 4.60
C ALA A 133 17.39 -6.80 5.03
N ARG A 134 18.11 -7.92 5.01
CA ARG A 134 17.59 -9.25 5.39
C ARG A 134 18.04 -9.68 6.79
N ASP A 135 18.67 -8.79 7.53
CA ASP A 135 19.33 -9.05 8.82
C ASP A 135 18.36 -8.85 9.99
N TRP A 136 17.40 -9.76 10.11
CA TRP A 136 16.51 -9.77 11.27
C TRP A 136 17.25 -10.25 12.52
N GLN A 137 17.24 -9.43 13.56
CA GLN A 137 17.82 -9.78 14.85
C GLN A 137 16.85 -10.69 15.62
N LEU A 138 17.27 -11.91 15.94
CA LEU A 138 16.52 -12.78 16.85
C LEU A 138 16.91 -12.46 18.29
N ASP A 139 15.95 -11.95 19.07
CA ASP A 139 16.07 -11.93 20.52
C ASP A 139 15.51 -13.26 21.08
N ILE A 140 16.42 -14.18 21.39
CA ILE A 140 16.09 -15.52 21.87
C ILE A 140 15.91 -15.45 23.38
N GLY A 141 14.65 -15.41 23.83
CA GLY A 141 14.31 -15.61 25.23
C GLY A 141 14.62 -17.03 25.72
N PRO A 142 14.64 -17.29 27.04
CA PRO A 142 14.95 -18.60 27.59
C PRO A 142 14.06 -19.70 26.99
N ASP A 143 14.67 -20.75 26.44
CA ASP A 143 13.94 -21.86 25.83
C ASP A 143 13.01 -22.51 26.87
N PRO A 144 11.71 -22.72 26.59
CA PRO A 144 10.79 -23.37 27.52
C PRO A 144 11.13 -24.85 27.77
N GLY A 145 11.96 -25.45 26.93
CA GLY A 145 12.50 -26.80 27.10
C GLY A 145 13.85 -26.87 27.84
N SER A 146 14.50 -25.72 28.08
CA SER A 146 15.76 -25.71 28.82
C SER A 146 15.48 -25.87 30.31
N THR A 147 15.99 -26.94 30.92
CA THR A 147 15.85 -27.21 32.37
C THR A 147 16.67 -26.24 33.23
N THR A 148 17.37 -25.27 32.61
CA THR A 148 18.13 -24.26 33.34
C THR A 148 17.25 -23.07 33.66
N CYS A 149 16.25 -23.30 34.52
CA CYS A 149 15.63 -22.20 35.26
C CYS A 149 16.70 -21.67 36.22
N ARG A 150 17.55 -20.74 35.73
CA ARG A 150 18.38 -19.94 36.63
C ARG A 150 17.43 -18.90 37.22
N PRO A 151 17.12 -18.94 38.53
CA PRO A 151 16.37 -17.86 39.13
C PRO A 151 17.17 -16.59 38.89
N THR A 152 16.63 -15.66 38.09
CA THR A 152 17.16 -14.31 38.03
C THR A 152 17.01 -13.77 39.45
N ALA A 153 18.13 -13.75 40.19
CA ALA A 153 18.16 -13.27 41.54
C ALA A 153 17.52 -11.89 41.56
N ARG A 154 16.33 -11.83 42.18
CA ARG A 154 15.65 -10.59 42.51
C ARG A 154 16.63 -9.81 43.39
N ARG A 155 17.25 -8.77 42.82
CA ARG A 155 17.92 -7.75 43.63
C ARG A 155 16.83 -6.99 44.37
N ASP A 156 16.45 -7.52 45.52
CA ASP A 156 15.77 -6.73 46.53
C ASP A 156 16.80 -5.72 47.05
N THR A 157 16.74 -4.50 46.53
CA THR A 157 17.40 -3.34 47.15
C THR A 157 16.65 -3.01 48.44
N ALA A 158 16.94 -3.74 49.50
CA ALA A 158 16.54 -3.38 50.85
C ALA A 158 17.49 -4.06 51.83
N ASN A 159 18.43 -3.26 52.35
CA ASN A 159 18.92 -3.21 53.74
C ASN A 159 20.37 -2.74 53.76
N GLY A 160 20.59 -1.68 54.54
CA GLY A 160 21.85 -0.97 54.64
C GLY A 160 22.90 -1.67 55.52
N GLU A 161 24.03 -0.96 55.56
CA GLU A 161 25.09 -0.99 56.57
C GLU A 161 25.92 -2.26 56.81
N GLU A 162 27.16 -1.96 57.19
CA GLU A 162 28.19 -2.81 57.80
C GLU A 162 29.10 -3.58 56.81
N ALA A 163 30.26 -3.02 56.41
CA ALA A 163 31.53 -2.84 57.14
C ALA A 163 32.36 -4.14 57.32
N VAL A 164 33.68 -3.98 57.13
CA VAL A 164 34.80 -4.89 57.44
C VAL A 164 34.97 -6.06 56.44
N GLY A 165 36.14 -6.38 55.91
CA GLY A 165 37.50 -5.90 56.10
C GLY A 165 38.50 -6.84 55.42
N TYR A 166 39.74 -6.37 55.35
CA TYR A 166 40.99 -6.97 54.84
C TYR A 166 41.15 -7.02 53.31
#